data_AF-A0A1R4AAC1-F1
#
_entry.id   AF-A0A1R4AAC1-F1
#
_cell.length_a   1.000
_cell.length_b   1.000
_cell.length_c   1.000
_cell.angle_alpha   90.00
_cell.angle_beta   90.00
_cell.angle_gamma   90.00
#
_symmetry.space_group_name_H-M   'P 1'
#
loop_
_entity.id
_entity.type
_entity.pdbx_description
1 polymer ?
#
loop_
_entity_poly.entity_id
_entity_poly.type
_entity_poly.pdbx_seq_one_letter_code
_entity_poly.pdbx_strand_id
1 'polypeptide(L)'
;MLDANKIFSAIDDNKAICPCSAQWIMVPLCYAAYLPESPDNDVQAHAKIFFSYFPDQCIDEPFNRCYRNYSDSNPPPVHDRKKLMYWLQIAENECRRKAGVPERVFSFKRLMRRWRYPDGYI
;
A
#
# COMPACT_ATOMS: atom_id res chain seq x y z
N MET A 1 -10.05 10.10 -18.29
CA MET A 1 -9.45 9.81 -16.97
C MET A 1 -10.46 9.04 -16.14
N LEU A 2 -10.04 7.99 -15.44
CA LEU A 2 -10.92 7.23 -14.54
C LEU A 2 -11.16 8.04 -13.27
N ASP A 3 -12.40 8.08 -12.80
CA ASP A 3 -12.77 8.69 -11.52
C ASP A 3 -12.00 8.01 -10.37
N ALA A 4 -11.46 8.79 -9.44
CA ALA A 4 -10.78 8.29 -8.25
C ALA A 4 -11.67 7.39 -7.39
N ASN A 5 -12.98 7.65 -7.35
CA ASN A 5 -13.93 6.75 -6.69
C ASN A 5 -13.93 5.36 -7.34
N LYS A 6 -13.85 5.30 -8.67
CA LYS A 6 -13.80 4.04 -9.42
C LYS A 6 -12.49 3.30 -9.19
N ILE A 7 -11.38 4.01 -9.08
CA ILE A 7 -10.05 3.44 -8.77
C ILE A 7 -10.02 2.85 -7.37
N PHE A 8 -10.45 3.60 -6.35
CA PHE A 8 -10.49 3.10 -4.97
C PHE A 8 -11.52 2.01 -4.76
N SER A 9 -12.69 2.08 -5.41
CA SER A 9 -13.66 0.98 -5.41
C SER A 9 -13.09 -0.29 -6.06
N ALA A 10 -12.30 -0.15 -7.11
CA ALA A 10 -11.64 -1.29 -7.74
C ALA A 10 -10.54 -1.87 -6.85
N ILE A 11 -9.72 -1.02 -6.21
CA ILE A 11 -8.76 -1.44 -5.18
C ILE A 11 -9.51 -2.25 -4.13
N ASP A 12 -10.62 -1.73 -3.60
CA ASP A 12 -11.47 -2.34 -2.57
C ASP A 12 -11.99 -3.73 -2.93
N ASP A 13 -12.32 -3.93 -4.20
CA ASP A 13 -12.75 -5.21 -4.78
C ASP A 13 -11.58 -6.11 -5.22
N ASN A 14 -10.33 -5.71 -4.97
CA ASN A 14 -9.12 -6.35 -5.47
C ASN A 14 -9.07 -6.48 -7.01
N LYS A 15 -9.59 -5.47 -7.72
CA LYS A 15 -9.60 -5.38 -9.19
C LYS A 15 -8.56 -4.37 -9.66
N ALA A 16 -7.66 -4.83 -10.53
CA ALA A 16 -6.71 -3.97 -11.22
C ALA A 16 -7.34 -3.40 -12.50
N ILE A 17 -8.02 -2.25 -12.40
CA ILE A 17 -8.65 -1.58 -13.56
C ILE A 17 -7.71 -0.60 -14.28
N CYS A 18 -6.64 -0.18 -13.61
CA CYS A 18 -5.62 0.75 -14.11
C CYS A 18 -4.29 0.55 -13.36
N PRO A 19 -3.16 1.07 -13.88
CA PRO A 19 -1.85 0.95 -13.23
C PRO A 19 -1.82 1.45 -11.78
N CYS A 20 -2.54 2.54 -11.48
CA CYS A 20 -2.66 3.06 -10.11
C CYS A 20 -3.38 2.09 -9.17
N SER A 21 -4.52 1.50 -9.58
CA SER A 21 -5.19 0.46 -8.80
C SER A 21 -4.33 -0.80 -8.63
N ALA A 22 -3.57 -1.17 -9.65
CA ALA A 22 -2.66 -2.32 -9.61
C ALA A 22 -1.52 -2.09 -8.61
N GLN A 23 -0.95 -0.88 -8.55
CA GLN A 23 0.05 -0.51 -7.54
C GLN A 23 -0.48 -0.67 -6.12
N TRP A 24 -1.66 -0.11 -5.82
CA TRP A 24 -2.25 -0.21 -4.48
C TRP A 24 -2.70 -1.62 -4.09
N ILE A 25 -2.83 -2.51 -5.07
CA ILE A 25 -2.97 -3.94 -4.81
C ILE A 25 -1.56 -4.53 -4.55
N MET A 26 -0.60 -4.34 -5.45
CA MET A 26 0.74 -4.94 -5.36
C MET A 26 1.56 -4.54 -4.13
N VAL A 27 1.57 -3.25 -3.76
CA VAL A 27 2.40 -2.70 -2.67
C VAL A 27 2.04 -3.34 -1.30
N PRO A 28 0.77 -3.34 -0.86
CA PRO A 28 0.38 -4.01 0.37
C PRO A 28 0.24 -5.54 0.23
N LEU A 29 -0.22 -6.07 -0.92
CA LEU A 29 -0.53 -7.49 -1.10
C LEU A 29 0.72 -8.34 -1.26
N CYS A 30 1.65 -7.97 -2.13
CA CYS A 30 2.77 -8.84 -2.49
C CYS A 30 3.97 -8.66 -1.56
N TYR A 31 4.25 -7.45 -1.09
CA TYR A 31 5.48 -7.18 -0.35
C TYR A 31 5.24 -7.06 1.15
N ALA A 32 4.32 -6.20 1.60
CA ALA A 32 4.16 -5.97 3.03
C ALA A 32 3.48 -7.13 3.78
N ALA A 33 2.47 -7.78 3.20
CA ALA A 33 1.75 -8.87 3.87
C ALA A 33 2.59 -10.15 4.04
N TYR A 34 3.53 -10.42 3.12
CA TYR A 34 4.38 -11.62 3.12
C TYR A 34 5.73 -11.42 3.82
N LEU A 35 6.05 -10.20 4.26
CA LEU A 35 7.24 -9.99 5.09
C LEU A 35 7.16 -10.80 6.39
N PRO A 36 8.31 -11.23 6.94
CA PRO A 36 8.37 -11.78 8.29
C PRO A 36 7.82 -10.77 9.28
N GLU A 37 7.30 -11.23 10.42
CA GLU A 37 6.83 -10.32 11.47
C GLU A 37 7.96 -9.41 11.98
N SER A 38 9.14 -10.01 12.16
CA SER A 38 10.41 -9.35 12.47
C SER A 38 11.41 -9.71 11.36
N PRO A 39 11.55 -8.90 10.31
CA PRO A 39 12.46 -9.19 9.21
C PRO A 39 13.92 -9.09 9.67
N ASP A 40 14.82 -9.86 9.08
CA ASP A 40 16.25 -9.73 9.30
C ASP A 40 16.82 -8.43 8.68
N ASN A 41 18.09 -8.14 8.93
CA ASN A 41 18.71 -6.89 8.46
C ASN A 41 18.74 -6.78 6.92
N ASP A 42 18.88 -7.90 6.22
CA ASP A 42 18.96 -7.94 4.76
C ASP A 42 17.58 -7.67 4.14
N VAL A 43 16.54 -8.32 4.66
CA VAL A 43 15.14 -8.10 4.27
C VAL A 43 14.69 -6.69 4.63
N GLN A 44 15.13 -6.14 5.77
CA GLN A 44 14.86 -4.74 6.13
C GLN A 44 15.48 -3.77 5.10
N ALA A 45 16.74 -4.01 4.69
CA ALA A 45 17.40 -3.18 3.69
C ALA A 45 16.67 -3.24 2.34
N HIS A 46 16.30 -4.44 1.89
CA HIS A 46 15.54 -4.63 0.66
C HIS A 46 14.15 -3.99 0.72
N ALA A 47 13.42 -4.17 1.83
CA ALA A 47 12.12 -3.54 2.03
C ALA A 47 12.23 -2.02 2.01
N LYS A 48 13.26 -1.45 2.66
CA LYS A 48 13.46 0.00 2.69
C LYS A 48 13.67 0.56 1.29
N ILE A 49 14.54 -0.08 0.50
CA ILE A 49 14.77 0.30 -0.89
C ILE A 49 13.48 0.17 -1.70
N PHE A 50 12.77 -0.95 -1.58
CA PHE A 50 11.53 -1.20 -2.30
C PHE A 50 10.49 -0.09 -2.03
N PHE A 51 10.16 0.18 -0.76
CA PHE A 51 9.11 1.15 -0.43
C PHE A 51 9.54 2.60 -0.70
N SER A 52 10.82 2.95 -0.56
CA SER A 52 11.33 4.30 -0.83
C SER A 52 11.52 4.61 -2.32
N TYR A 53 11.78 3.60 -3.16
CA TYR A 53 12.03 3.78 -4.60
C TYR A 53 10.97 3.16 -5.50
N PHE A 54 9.85 2.72 -4.94
CA PHE A 54 8.75 2.19 -5.73
C PHE A 54 8.26 3.24 -6.75
N PRO A 55 8.19 2.89 -8.05
CA PRO A 55 7.77 3.83 -9.08
C PRO A 55 6.26 4.07 -9.00
N ASP A 56 5.87 5.28 -8.59
CA ASP A 56 4.46 5.66 -8.47
C ASP A 56 3.79 5.72 -9.85
N GLN A 57 2.83 4.83 -10.06
CA GLN A 57 1.99 4.70 -11.25
C GLN A 57 0.75 5.60 -11.19
N CYS A 58 0.44 6.18 -10.02
CA CYS A 58 -0.64 7.14 -9.85
C CYS A 58 -0.17 8.56 -10.22
N ILE A 59 0.20 8.75 -11.50
CA ILE A 59 0.80 10.01 -12.00
C ILE A 59 -0.26 11.10 -12.23
N ASP A 60 -1.45 10.71 -12.69
CA ASP A 60 -2.51 11.64 -13.07
C ASP A 60 -3.27 12.22 -11.87
N GLU A 61 -3.89 13.38 -12.08
CA GLU A 61 -4.90 13.94 -11.16
C GLU A 61 -6.06 12.93 -10.96
N PRO A 62 -6.61 12.78 -9.74
CA PRO A 62 -6.35 13.59 -8.54
C PRO A 62 -5.25 13.05 -7.60
N PHE A 63 -4.47 12.06 -8.05
CA PHE A 63 -3.48 11.40 -7.21
C PHE A 63 -2.11 12.10 -7.27
N ASN A 64 -1.71 12.58 -8.44
CA ASN A 64 -0.52 13.41 -8.67
C ASN A 64 0.71 12.95 -7.85
N ARG A 65 1.09 11.67 -8.03
CA ARG A 65 2.23 11.03 -7.35
C ARG A 65 2.13 11.03 -5.82
N CYS A 66 0.92 10.89 -5.28
CA CYS A 66 0.65 10.96 -3.85
C CYS A 66 1.47 9.96 -3.03
N TYR A 67 1.66 8.73 -3.51
CA TYR A 67 2.45 7.73 -2.79
C TYR A 67 3.91 8.20 -2.67
N ARG A 68 4.48 8.71 -3.77
CA ARG A 68 5.85 9.23 -3.77
C ARG A 68 6.04 10.37 -2.78
N ASN A 69 5.13 11.35 -2.81
CA ASN A 69 5.17 12.50 -1.91
C ASN A 69 5.07 12.07 -0.44
N TYR A 70 4.24 11.04 -0.16
CA TYR A 70 4.12 10.46 1.17
C TYR A 70 5.40 9.73 1.60
N SER A 71 5.97 8.90 0.72
CA SER A 71 7.17 8.11 1.03
C SER A 71 8.42 8.95 1.23
N ASP A 72 8.53 10.07 0.53
CA ASP A 72 9.64 11.01 0.68
C ASP A 72 9.54 11.78 2.02
N SER A 73 8.31 12.04 2.51
CA SER A 73 8.09 12.75 3.78
C SER A 73 8.08 11.82 5.00
N ASN A 74 7.65 10.57 4.82
CA ASN A 74 7.47 9.59 5.89
C ASN A 74 8.21 8.30 5.53
N PRO A 75 9.42 8.07 6.04
CA PRO A 75 10.18 6.86 5.72
C PRO A 75 9.44 5.59 6.20
N PRO A 76 9.50 4.49 5.43
CA PRO A 76 8.77 3.26 5.74
C PRO A 76 9.35 2.57 6.98
N PRO A 77 8.53 2.19 7.98
CA PRO A 77 8.99 1.46 9.17
C PRO A 77 9.12 -0.03 8.85
N VAL A 78 10.30 -0.44 8.36
CA VAL A 78 10.56 -1.81 7.86
C VAL A 78 10.94 -2.84 8.93
N HIS A 79 11.11 -2.41 10.19
CA HIS A 79 11.50 -3.30 11.28
C HIS A 79 10.37 -4.22 11.77
N ASP A 80 9.13 -3.87 11.45
CA ASP A 80 7.95 -4.56 11.95
C ASP A 80 6.87 -4.54 10.86
N ARG A 81 6.43 -5.73 10.45
CA ARG A 81 5.39 -5.88 9.43
C ARG A 81 4.12 -5.12 9.80
N LYS A 82 3.70 -5.16 11.06
CA LYS A 82 2.48 -4.50 11.52
C LYS A 82 2.59 -2.98 11.35
N LYS A 83 3.75 -2.41 11.69
CA LYS A 83 4.01 -0.97 11.51
C LYS A 83 4.06 -0.61 10.03
N LEU A 84 4.68 -1.43 9.19
CA LEU A 84 4.73 -1.24 7.75
C LEU A 84 3.33 -1.28 7.12
N MET A 85 2.51 -2.26 7.50
CA MET A 85 1.12 -2.37 7.03
C MET A 85 0.27 -1.18 7.49
N TYR A 86 0.52 -0.66 8.69
CA TYR A 86 -0.15 0.55 9.18
C TYR A 86 0.28 1.79 8.39
N TRP A 87 1.58 1.94 8.14
CA TRP A 87 2.13 3.01 7.32
C TRP A 87 1.54 3.02 5.90
N LEU A 88 1.38 1.84 5.27
CA LEU A 88 0.74 1.72 3.97
C LEU A 88 -0.74 2.13 3.98
N GLN A 89 -1.50 1.78 5.03
CA GLN A 89 -2.88 2.23 5.15
C GLN A 89 -2.96 3.74 5.30
N ILE A 90 -2.06 4.36 6.05
CA ILE A 90 -2.02 5.82 6.19
C ILE A 90 -1.70 6.45 4.84
N ALA A 91 -0.72 5.91 4.10
CA ALA A 91 -0.40 6.36 2.74
C ALA A 91 -1.64 6.32 1.84
N GLU A 92 -2.36 5.19 1.84
CA GLU A 92 -3.58 5.02 1.06
C GLU A 92 -4.67 6.03 1.47
N ASN A 93 -4.91 6.19 2.78
CA ASN A 93 -5.91 7.12 3.30
C ASN A 93 -5.57 8.58 3.00
N GLU A 94 -4.30 8.97 3.04
CA GLU A 94 -3.89 10.31 2.64
C GLU A 94 -4.21 10.56 1.16
N CYS A 95 -3.96 9.58 0.30
CA CYS A 95 -4.30 9.66 -1.12
C CYS A 95 -5.81 9.65 -1.37
N ARG A 96 -6.60 8.89 -0.57
CA ARG A 96 -8.08 8.95 -0.58
C ARG A 96 -8.56 10.35 -0.22
N ARG A 97 -8.03 10.93 0.86
CA ARG A 97 -8.39 12.28 1.32
C ARG A 97 -8.09 13.34 0.27
N LYS A 98 -6.91 13.29 -0.36
CA LYS A 98 -6.55 14.21 -1.47
C LYS A 98 -7.47 14.05 -2.67
N ALA A 99 -7.87 12.82 -2.97
CA ALA A 99 -8.81 12.51 -4.06
C ALA A 99 -10.28 12.77 -3.71
N GLY A 100 -10.62 13.27 -2.52
CA GLY A 100 -11.99 13.52 -2.08
C GLY A 100 -12.80 12.24 -1.79
N VAL A 101 -12.13 11.10 -1.60
CA VAL A 101 -12.73 9.79 -1.32
C VAL A 101 -12.72 9.53 0.19
N PRO A 102 -13.77 8.91 0.77
CA PRO A 102 -13.78 8.59 2.20
C PRO A 102 -12.63 7.68 2.60
N GLU A 103 -12.01 8.02 3.75
CA GLU A 103 -10.95 7.24 4.38
C GLU A 103 -11.46 5.86 4.81
N ARG A 104 -10.54 4.89 4.89
CA ARG A 104 -10.83 3.57 5.42
C ARG A 104 -10.39 3.41 6.86
N VAL A 105 -11.24 2.78 7.65
CA VAL A 105 -10.90 2.36 9.01
C VAL A 105 -9.88 1.21 8.94
N PHE A 106 -8.73 1.42 9.56
CA PHE A 106 -7.68 0.40 9.64
C PHE A 106 -8.12 -0.77 10.52
N SER A 107 -7.96 -1.99 10.01
CA SER A 107 -8.02 -3.21 10.81
C SER A 107 -6.97 -4.18 10.32
N PHE A 108 -5.91 -4.35 11.10
CA PHE A 108 -4.81 -5.26 10.76
C PHE A 108 -5.31 -6.69 10.46
N LYS A 109 -6.26 -7.19 11.25
CA LYS A 109 -6.89 -8.51 11.02
C LYS A 109 -7.61 -8.58 9.67
N ARG A 110 -8.32 -7.52 9.28
CA ARG A 110 -9.00 -7.46 7.97
C ARG A 110 -8.01 -7.31 6.82
N LEU A 111 -6.94 -6.53 7.00
CA LEU A 111 -5.87 -6.36 6.02
C LEU A 111 -5.13 -7.68 5.78
N MET A 112 -4.71 -8.37 6.84
CA MET A 112 -4.07 -9.67 6.70
C MET A 112 -5.01 -10.70 6.07
N ARG A 113 -6.30 -10.71 6.41
CA ARG A 113 -7.28 -11.60 5.76
C ARG A 113 -7.52 -11.27 4.28
N ARG A 114 -7.38 -10.00 3.90
CA ARG A 114 -7.55 -9.53 2.52
C ARG A 114 -6.35 -9.87 1.65
N TRP A 115 -5.16 -9.75 2.20
CA TRP A 115 -3.90 -9.79 1.45
C TRP A 115 -3.11 -11.09 1.61
N ARG A 116 -3.37 -11.85 2.68
CA ARG A 116 -2.73 -13.14 2.93
C ARG A 116 -3.74 -14.26 2.76
N TYR A 117 -3.42 -15.23 1.92
CA TYR A 117 -4.20 -16.46 1.85
C TYR A 117 -4.03 -17.26 3.15
N PRO A 118 -5.03 -18.02 3.59
CA PRO A 118 -4.88 -18.99 4.68
C PRO A 118 -4.20 -20.27 4.16
N ASP A 119 -3.11 -20.14 3.41
CA ASP A 119 -2.40 -21.22 2.72
C ASP A 119 -1.26 -21.83 3.55
N GLY A 120 -1.08 -21.40 4.80
CA GLY A 120 -0.16 -22.06 5.74
C GLY A 120 1.33 -21.90 5.40
N TYR A 121 1.68 -21.23 4.32
CA TYR A 121 3.07 -20.87 4.02
C TYR A 121 3.49 -19.68 4.89
N ILE A 122 4.30 -20.02 5.90
CA ILE A 122 5.43 -19.25 6.45
C ILE A 122 6.66 -20.03 6.05
#